data_AF-A0A9X0B447-F1
#
_entry.id   AF-A0A9X0B447-F1
#
_cell.length_a   1.000
_cell.length_b   1.000
_cell.length_c   1.000
_cell.angle_alpha   90.00
_cell.angle_beta   90.00
_cell.angle_gamma   90.00
#
_symmetry.space_group_name_H-M   'P 1'
#
loop_
_entity.id
_entity.type
_entity.pdbx_description
1 polymer ?
#
loop_
_entity_poly.entity_id
_entity_poly.type
_entity_poly.pdbx_seq_one_letter_code
_entity_poly.pdbx_strand_id
1 'polypeptide(L)'
;MSEYAALRRNVSSGGGFPVPSMLSETASEPSQGISDQSVVFSYYEFLELKALPKLLSADVKYLESKGCFRVPGDSYLGDFMQEYFLHVHPCLPILNEGDFWNLYGQMDTMIRASKVSLLVLQAMLFAASAFVPLRTLRACGFRDSHEARERLHQRAALLYQFQSESNLASIAQASLLLSFQSSARDVQNNTSFLSTAIQCARADRAHLYSVLPQLSARERQDKKRLWWCCLVRDRIIALGVRRPLQITPDQFDHHREPFAEQDLACEIGRSRVYDSETKRSLIKIFVTQCELAAALTSTIMIIYPLDSVPMSLSHTSPDLVGLSGKMKSCRQDLSTWFDAAEARLKHNSGKDVLRVDFVTLYADLLRLYYYSAQMALGHFIIYTFSRSHTVNPDWMMQLNTSKSDLKAAFTGLKGVFKRLVTSNLAGHLPISASAYTALPLLLGSLDVWLSPSDHQKKTRMRDLSHCVAAMRQYESRFSFAKFVSEIISSLSTSRQYVRIDLINIKPPTSNLE
;
A
#
# COMPACT_ATOMS: atom_id res chain seq x y z
N MET A 1 7.61 -9.63 -54.94
CA MET A 1 6.20 -10.07 -55.07
C MET A 1 6.13 -11.54 -54.71
N SER A 2 5.24 -11.90 -53.79
CA SER A 2 4.92 -13.25 -53.32
C SER A 2 5.98 -13.99 -52.48
N GLU A 3 6.14 -13.58 -51.21
CA GLU A 3 6.29 -14.53 -50.09
C GLU A 3 6.04 -13.89 -48.70
N TYR A 4 5.14 -12.88 -48.64
CA TYR A 4 4.78 -12.15 -47.40
C TYR A 4 3.31 -12.37 -46.98
N ALA A 5 2.66 -13.43 -47.45
CA ALA A 5 1.21 -13.64 -47.29
C ALA A 5 0.79 -14.80 -46.35
N ALA A 6 1.72 -15.49 -45.67
CA ALA A 6 1.38 -16.69 -44.90
C ALA A 6 1.23 -16.52 -43.37
N LEU A 7 1.43 -15.32 -42.81
CA LEU A 7 1.40 -15.09 -41.34
C LEU A 7 0.16 -14.34 -40.82
N ARG A 8 -0.88 -14.17 -41.65
CA ARG A 8 -2.19 -13.62 -41.23
C ARG A 8 -3.28 -14.67 -41.37
N ARG A 9 -3.36 -15.59 -40.41
CA ARG A 9 -4.57 -16.35 -40.03
C ARG A 9 -4.24 -17.18 -38.79
N ASN A 10 -4.46 -16.57 -37.62
CA ASN A 10 -4.84 -17.20 -36.35
C ASN A 10 -4.72 -16.16 -35.23
N VAL A 11 -5.63 -15.19 -35.23
CA VAL A 11 -5.92 -14.34 -34.07
C VAL A 11 -7.42 -14.43 -33.85
N SER A 12 -7.85 -15.38 -33.02
CA SER A 12 -9.16 -15.40 -32.34
C SER A 12 -9.27 -16.63 -31.43
N SER A 13 -8.90 -16.47 -30.16
CA SER A 13 -9.53 -17.08 -28.98
C SER A 13 -8.58 -16.92 -27.77
N GLY A 14 -9.16 -16.56 -26.63
CA GLY A 14 -8.46 -16.08 -25.44
C GLY A 14 -7.42 -17.06 -24.89
N GLY A 15 -6.17 -16.60 -24.81
CA GLY A 15 -5.10 -17.22 -24.03
C GLY A 15 -4.85 -16.39 -22.78
N GLY A 16 -5.62 -16.61 -21.72
CA GLY A 16 -5.27 -16.13 -20.40
C GLY A 16 -4.06 -16.91 -19.88
N PHE A 17 -2.94 -16.21 -19.63
CA PHE A 17 -1.77 -16.81 -19.00
C PHE A 17 -2.12 -17.21 -17.56
N PRO A 18 -1.82 -18.44 -17.10
CA PRO A 18 -2.12 -18.85 -15.74
C PRO A 18 -1.14 -18.18 -14.76
N VAL A 19 -1.67 -17.36 -13.85
CA VAL A 19 -0.93 -16.88 -12.67
C VAL A 19 -0.65 -18.09 -11.77
N PRO A 20 0.63 -18.41 -11.43
CA PRO A 20 0.97 -19.54 -10.57
C PRO A 20 0.55 -19.30 -9.12
N SER A 21 0.17 -20.38 -8.42
CA SER A 21 -0.02 -20.36 -6.97
C SER A 21 1.32 -20.10 -6.26
N MET A 22 1.48 -18.90 -5.70
CA MET A 22 2.71 -18.37 -5.09
C MET A 22 3.14 -19.05 -3.76
N LEU A 23 2.44 -20.09 -3.32
CA LEU A 23 2.70 -20.79 -2.05
C LEU A 23 3.32 -22.19 -2.20
N SER A 24 3.65 -22.64 -3.42
CA SER A 24 4.03 -24.04 -3.66
C SER A 24 5.49 -24.32 -4.05
N GLU A 25 6.36 -23.31 -4.20
CA GLU A 25 7.77 -23.57 -4.50
C GLU A 25 8.57 -23.84 -3.20
N THR A 26 8.48 -25.08 -2.72
CA THR A 26 9.45 -25.62 -1.75
C THR A 26 10.71 -26.07 -2.48
N ALA A 27 11.84 -25.80 -1.84
CA ALA A 27 13.18 -25.81 -2.40
C ALA A 27 13.70 -27.19 -2.81
N SER A 28 14.31 -27.27 -3.99
CA SER A 28 15.58 -28.00 -4.24
C SER A 28 15.99 -27.90 -5.71
N GLU A 29 16.73 -26.86 -6.10
CA GLU A 29 17.60 -26.95 -7.28
C GLU A 29 18.98 -26.35 -6.97
N PRO A 30 20.08 -26.95 -7.44
CA PRO A 30 21.43 -26.54 -7.08
C PRO A 30 21.76 -25.18 -7.71
N SER A 31 22.50 -24.36 -6.97
CA SER A 31 23.08 -23.10 -7.42
C SER A 31 24.09 -23.32 -8.55
N GLN A 32 23.64 -23.43 -9.79
CA GLN A 32 24.47 -23.12 -10.95
C GLN A 32 24.64 -21.60 -11.00
N GLY A 33 25.85 -21.13 -11.31
CA GLY A 33 26.19 -19.71 -11.33
C GLY A 33 25.35 -18.94 -12.35
N ILE A 34 24.21 -18.40 -11.89
CA ILE A 34 23.35 -17.54 -12.71
C ILE A 34 24.10 -16.22 -12.88
N SER A 35 24.62 -15.98 -14.08
CA SER A 35 25.13 -14.67 -14.48
C SER A 35 23.99 -13.65 -14.29
N ASP A 36 24.25 -12.58 -13.52
CA ASP A 36 23.29 -11.50 -13.28
C ASP A 36 22.79 -10.94 -14.63
N GLN A 37 21.50 -11.12 -14.91
CA GLN A 37 20.86 -10.71 -16.16
C GLN A 37 20.48 -9.21 -16.18
N SER A 38 21.23 -8.39 -15.44
CA SER A 38 21.04 -6.94 -15.40
C SER A 38 21.83 -6.21 -16.49
N VAL A 39 21.19 -5.21 -17.10
CA VAL A 39 21.76 -4.34 -18.14
C VAL A 39 21.93 -2.92 -17.62
N VAL A 40 22.80 -2.14 -18.26
CA VAL A 40 22.88 -0.70 -17.98
C VAL A 40 21.61 -0.03 -18.52
N PHE A 41 21.05 0.93 -17.79
CA PHE A 41 19.78 1.58 -18.14
C PHE A 41 19.74 2.17 -19.56
N SER A 42 20.89 2.58 -20.10
CA SER A 42 21.02 3.13 -21.46
C SER A 42 20.70 2.13 -22.57
N TYR A 43 20.60 0.83 -22.25
CA TYR A 43 20.07 -0.19 -23.14
C TYR A 43 18.61 0.09 -23.52
N TYR A 44 17.84 0.73 -22.64
CA TYR A 44 16.45 1.08 -22.87
C TYR A 44 16.29 2.54 -23.30
N GLU A 45 15.84 2.76 -24.54
CA GLU A 45 15.67 4.12 -25.09
C GLU A 45 14.62 4.95 -24.33
N PHE A 46 13.63 4.30 -23.74
CA PHE A 46 12.54 4.93 -22.99
C PHE A 46 12.98 5.45 -21.61
N LEU A 47 14.20 5.11 -21.17
CA LEU A 47 14.77 5.58 -19.91
C LEU A 47 15.70 6.77 -20.11
N GLU A 48 15.78 7.63 -19.09
CA GLU A 48 16.73 8.72 -19.03
C GLU A 48 17.27 8.99 -17.63
N LEU A 49 18.46 9.59 -17.58
CA LEU A 49 19.04 10.16 -16.38
C LEU A 49 19.65 11.53 -16.71
N LYS A 50 18.82 12.58 -16.67
CA LYS A 50 19.17 13.91 -17.18
C LYS A 50 20.36 14.55 -16.47
N ALA A 51 20.52 14.32 -15.17
CA ALA A 51 21.59 14.94 -14.40
C ALA A 51 22.90 14.12 -14.38
N LEU A 52 22.99 12.99 -15.10
CA LEU A 52 24.21 12.18 -15.17
C LEU A 52 25.47 12.99 -15.55
N PRO A 53 25.43 13.92 -16.53
CA PRO A 53 26.61 14.72 -16.88
C PRO A 53 27.03 15.74 -15.80
N LYS A 54 26.15 16.01 -14.83
CA LYS A 54 26.43 16.95 -13.71
C LYS A 54 27.08 16.26 -12.51
N LEU A 55 27.12 14.92 -12.48
CA LEU A 55 27.70 14.16 -11.39
C LEU A 55 29.22 14.12 -11.50
N LEU A 56 29.89 14.17 -10.35
CA LEU A 56 31.34 14.00 -10.29
C LEU A 56 31.71 12.56 -10.69
N SER A 57 32.86 12.36 -11.32
CA SER A 57 33.29 11.02 -11.75
C SER A 57 33.44 10.03 -10.60
N ALA A 58 33.77 10.52 -9.39
CA ALA A 58 33.81 9.70 -8.18
C ALA A 58 32.41 9.21 -7.79
N ASP A 59 31.40 10.08 -7.88
CA ASP A 59 30.01 9.76 -7.58
C ASP A 59 29.44 8.75 -8.59
N VAL A 60 29.75 8.94 -9.88
CA VAL A 60 29.36 7.98 -10.94
C VAL A 60 29.93 6.59 -10.66
N LYS A 61 31.22 6.50 -10.31
CA LYS A 61 31.85 5.21 -9.94
C LYS A 61 31.20 4.58 -8.71
N TYR A 62 30.86 5.40 -7.71
CA TYR A 62 30.19 4.93 -6.50
C TYR A 62 28.77 4.40 -6.82
N LEU A 63 27.97 5.16 -7.56
CA LEU A 63 26.62 4.77 -7.98
C LEU A 63 26.64 3.50 -8.85
N GLU A 64 27.60 3.38 -9.77
CA GLU A 64 27.79 2.14 -10.57
C GLU A 64 28.15 0.96 -9.66
N SER A 65 29.04 1.14 -8.67
CA SER A 65 29.41 0.08 -7.73
C SER A 65 28.24 -0.42 -6.87
N LYS A 66 27.24 0.44 -6.64
CA LYS A 66 25.97 0.09 -5.96
C LYS A 66 24.91 -0.47 -6.91
N GLY A 67 25.18 -0.46 -8.22
CA GLY A 67 24.28 -0.92 -9.26
C GLY A 67 23.12 0.04 -9.54
N CYS A 68 23.23 1.33 -9.20
CA CYS A 68 22.16 2.31 -9.40
C CYS A 68 21.79 2.50 -10.88
N PHE A 69 22.74 2.25 -11.78
CA PHE A 69 22.54 2.33 -13.23
C PHE A 69 22.14 0.99 -13.86
N ARG A 70 21.99 -0.08 -13.04
CA ARG A 70 21.62 -1.42 -13.49
C ARG A 70 20.12 -1.67 -13.33
N VAL A 71 19.51 -2.17 -14.39
CA VAL A 71 18.09 -2.54 -14.46
C VAL A 71 17.98 -4.00 -14.98
N PRO A 72 16.89 -4.73 -14.67
CA PRO A 72 16.68 -6.06 -15.22
C PRO A 72 16.69 -6.06 -16.76
N GLY A 73 17.16 -7.13 -17.40
CA GLY A 73 17.01 -7.36 -18.83
C GLY A 73 15.57 -7.67 -19.25
N ASP A 74 15.31 -7.73 -20.56
CA ASP A 74 13.97 -7.57 -21.17
C ASP A 74 12.83 -8.35 -20.51
N SER A 75 12.90 -9.68 -20.48
CA SER A 75 11.83 -10.50 -19.91
C SER A 75 11.62 -10.22 -18.43
N TYR A 76 12.71 -10.01 -17.69
CA TYR A 76 12.66 -9.77 -16.25
C TYR A 76 12.13 -8.37 -15.94
N LEU A 77 12.49 -7.35 -16.72
CA LEU A 77 11.92 -6.02 -16.58
C LEU A 77 10.42 -6.05 -16.84
N GLY A 78 9.98 -6.82 -17.84
CA GLY A 78 8.58 -7.09 -18.13
C GLY A 78 7.83 -7.63 -16.93
N ASP A 79 8.37 -8.66 -16.26
CA ASP A 79 7.79 -9.23 -15.03
C ASP A 79 7.65 -8.16 -13.94
N PHE A 80 8.69 -7.38 -13.66
CA PHE A 80 8.61 -6.30 -12.65
C PHE A 80 7.53 -5.27 -12.98
N MET A 81 7.39 -4.88 -14.24
CA MET A 81 6.40 -3.87 -14.64
C MET A 81 4.98 -4.44 -14.60
N GLN A 82 4.78 -5.69 -14.98
CA GLN A 82 3.49 -6.37 -14.81
C GLN A 82 3.09 -6.39 -13.33
N GLU A 83 4.00 -6.82 -12.45
CA GLU A 83 3.76 -6.89 -11.01
C GLU A 83 3.54 -5.51 -10.38
N TYR A 84 4.20 -4.46 -10.89
CA TYR A 84 3.94 -3.08 -10.49
C TYR A 84 2.50 -2.66 -10.79
N PHE A 85 2.04 -2.82 -12.04
CA PHE A 85 0.69 -2.39 -12.44
C PHE A 85 -0.39 -3.29 -11.86
N LEU A 86 -0.07 -4.55 -11.59
CA LEU A 86 -0.96 -5.49 -10.93
C LEU A 86 -1.12 -5.14 -9.44
N HIS A 87 -0.03 -4.95 -8.70
CA HIS A 87 -0.11 -4.88 -7.23
C HIS A 87 0.05 -3.50 -6.58
N VAL A 88 0.80 -2.59 -7.22
CA VAL A 88 1.15 -1.28 -6.64
C VAL A 88 0.22 -0.20 -7.17
N HIS A 89 0.04 -0.16 -8.49
CA HIS A 89 -0.74 0.88 -9.18
C HIS A 89 -2.19 1.02 -8.69
N PRO A 90 -2.96 -0.05 -8.39
CA PRO A 90 -4.34 0.11 -7.91
C PRO A 90 -4.45 0.81 -6.54
N CYS A 91 -3.42 0.73 -5.69
CA CYS A 91 -3.37 1.42 -4.40
C CYS A 91 -2.90 2.87 -4.52
N LEU A 92 -2.06 3.15 -5.50
CA LEU A 92 -1.38 4.44 -5.64
C LEU A 92 -1.00 4.68 -7.11
N PRO A 93 -1.95 5.13 -7.95
CA PRO A 93 -1.78 5.26 -9.39
C PRO A 93 -1.00 6.52 -9.73
N ILE A 94 0.30 6.54 -9.43
CA ILE A 94 1.17 7.72 -9.55
C ILE A 94 1.53 8.01 -11.02
N LEU A 95 1.58 6.98 -11.85
CA LEU A 95 1.97 7.03 -13.26
C LEU A 95 0.77 6.71 -14.14
N ASN A 96 0.74 7.20 -15.39
CA ASN A 96 -0.26 6.75 -16.33
C ASN A 96 0.15 5.36 -16.87
N GLU A 97 -0.60 4.31 -16.57
CA GLU A 97 -0.28 2.95 -17.03
C GLU A 97 -0.19 2.87 -18.56
N GLY A 98 -1.17 3.41 -19.28
CA GLY A 98 -1.20 3.30 -20.73
C GLY A 98 -0.07 4.06 -21.41
N ASP A 99 0.34 5.22 -20.88
CA ASP A 99 1.49 5.95 -21.44
C ASP A 99 2.80 5.26 -21.10
N PHE A 100 2.90 4.66 -19.91
CA PHE A 100 4.05 3.84 -19.56
C PHE A 100 4.20 2.67 -20.53
N TRP A 101 3.13 1.94 -20.84
CA TRP A 101 3.20 0.82 -21.78
C TRP A 101 3.51 1.25 -23.23
N ASN A 102 3.04 2.43 -23.64
CA ASN A 102 3.39 2.99 -24.95
C ASN A 102 4.88 3.34 -25.02
N LEU A 103 5.44 3.94 -23.96
CA LEU A 103 6.87 4.22 -23.83
C LEU A 103 7.70 2.93 -23.78
N TYR A 104 7.31 2.00 -22.93
CA TYR A 104 7.97 0.71 -22.74
C TYR A 104 8.02 -0.12 -24.03
N GLY A 105 6.89 -0.17 -24.76
CA GLY A 105 6.79 -0.90 -26.02
C GLY A 105 7.31 -0.14 -27.24
N GLN A 106 7.73 1.12 -27.10
CA GLN A 106 8.13 2.01 -28.20
C GLN A 106 7.08 2.13 -29.33
N MET A 107 5.79 2.00 -28.97
CA MET A 107 4.69 1.84 -29.95
C MET A 107 4.20 3.17 -30.54
N ASP A 108 4.51 4.32 -29.92
CA ASP A 108 4.04 5.63 -30.36
C ASP A 108 5.20 6.57 -30.67
N THR A 109 5.25 7.03 -31.92
CA THR A 109 6.30 7.88 -32.43
C THR A 109 6.24 9.32 -31.93
N MET A 110 5.06 9.82 -31.51
CA MET A 110 4.87 11.18 -30.98
C MET A 110 5.23 11.29 -29.48
N ILE A 111 5.12 10.19 -28.73
CA ILE A 111 5.47 10.14 -27.30
C ILE A 111 6.98 9.97 -27.09
N ARG A 112 7.77 9.70 -28.16
CA ARG A 112 9.24 9.48 -28.11
C ARG A 112 10.06 10.62 -27.49
N ALA A 113 9.51 11.83 -27.37
CA ALA A 113 10.16 12.94 -26.66
C ALA A 113 10.07 12.81 -25.13
N SER A 114 9.07 12.09 -24.62
CA SER A 114 8.93 11.81 -23.18
C SER A 114 9.70 10.54 -22.84
N LYS A 115 10.41 10.56 -21.71
CA LYS A 115 11.17 9.42 -21.19
C LYS A 115 10.87 9.23 -19.72
N VAL A 116 11.02 8.01 -19.24
CA VAL A 116 10.86 7.68 -17.82
C VAL A 116 12.19 7.94 -17.12
N SER A 117 12.14 8.72 -16.05
CA SER A 117 13.28 8.93 -15.16
C SER A 117 13.78 7.59 -14.60
N LEU A 118 15.08 7.35 -14.66
CA LEU A 118 15.70 6.17 -14.04
C LEU A 118 15.44 6.13 -12.53
N LEU A 119 15.37 7.28 -11.85
CA LEU A 119 15.02 7.35 -10.44
C LEU A 119 13.61 6.77 -10.20
N VAL A 120 12.64 7.16 -11.05
CA VAL A 120 11.28 6.62 -10.99
C VAL A 120 11.26 5.13 -11.28
N LEU A 121 11.97 4.66 -12.32
CA LEU A 121 12.03 3.25 -12.65
C LEU A 121 12.62 2.42 -11.49
N GLN A 122 13.76 2.83 -10.91
CA GLN A 122 14.34 2.12 -9.77
C GLN A 122 13.38 2.06 -8.58
N ALA A 123 12.62 3.13 -8.35
CA ALA A 123 11.59 3.16 -7.31
C ALA A 123 10.40 2.23 -7.64
N MET A 124 10.03 2.09 -8.92
CA MET A 124 9.02 1.11 -9.37
C MET A 124 9.52 -0.33 -9.18
N LEU A 125 10.78 -0.62 -9.55
CA LEU A 125 11.40 -1.93 -9.32
C LEU A 125 11.39 -2.29 -7.84
N PHE A 126 11.78 -1.35 -6.98
CA PHE A 126 11.67 -1.50 -5.53
C PHE A 126 10.24 -1.83 -5.09
N ALA A 127 9.25 -1.02 -5.48
CA ALA A 127 7.88 -1.20 -5.04
C ALA A 127 7.30 -2.55 -5.48
N ALA A 128 7.59 -2.97 -6.72
CA ALA A 128 7.12 -4.21 -7.31
C ALA A 128 7.83 -5.46 -6.78
N SER A 129 9.09 -5.36 -6.35
CA SER A 129 9.92 -6.52 -5.96
C SER A 129 9.34 -7.42 -4.85
N ALA A 130 8.35 -6.95 -4.09
CA ALA A 130 7.61 -7.81 -3.15
C ALA A 130 6.75 -8.87 -3.84
N PHE A 131 6.30 -8.63 -5.07
CA PHE A 131 5.33 -9.46 -5.78
C PHE A 131 5.97 -10.27 -6.91
N VAL A 132 7.19 -9.88 -7.32
CA VAL A 132 7.94 -10.56 -8.38
C VAL A 132 8.30 -12.00 -7.99
N PRO A 133 8.10 -12.98 -8.89
CA PRO A 133 8.47 -14.37 -8.65
C PRO A 133 9.94 -14.55 -8.26
N LEU A 134 10.21 -15.47 -7.32
CA LEU A 134 11.56 -15.71 -6.80
C LEU A 134 12.56 -16.11 -7.90
N ARG A 135 12.12 -16.85 -8.92
CA ARG A 135 12.93 -17.19 -10.10
C ARG A 135 13.46 -15.94 -10.82
N THR A 136 12.62 -14.92 -10.98
CA THR A 136 12.96 -13.67 -11.65
C THR A 136 13.89 -12.85 -10.77
N LEU A 137 13.65 -12.81 -9.46
CA LEU A 137 14.57 -12.17 -8.51
C LEU A 137 15.96 -12.80 -8.53
N ARG A 138 16.05 -14.13 -8.53
CA ARG A 138 17.32 -14.87 -8.59
C ARG A 138 18.05 -14.66 -9.91
N ALA A 139 17.33 -14.58 -11.03
CA ALA A 139 17.92 -14.24 -12.33
C ALA A 139 18.56 -12.84 -12.37
N CYS A 140 17.98 -11.90 -11.60
CA CYS A 140 18.52 -10.55 -11.40
C CYS A 140 19.56 -10.47 -10.25
N GLY A 141 20.08 -11.61 -9.77
CA GLY A 141 21.14 -11.66 -8.76
C GLY A 141 20.69 -11.41 -7.32
N PHE A 142 19.38 -11.49 -7.01
CA PHE A 142 18.87 -11.37 -5.64
C PHE A 142 18.58 -12.74 -5.03
N ARG A 143 18.96 -12.95 -3.76
CA ARG A 143 18.71 -14.22 -3.06
C ARG A 143 17.23 -14.46 -2.78
N ASP A 144 16.55 -13.41 -2.32
CA ASP A 144 15.17 -13.41 -1.86
C ASP A 144 14.51 -12.03 -1.99
N SER A 145 13.20 -11.95 -1.73
CA SER A 145 12.42 -10.71 -1.82
C SER A 145 12.88 -9.63 -0.83
N HIS A 146 13.44 -10.00 0.34
CA HIS A 146 13.95 -9.01 1.30
C HIS A 146 15.22 -8.35 0.78
N GLU A 147 16.17 -9.13 0.26
CA GLU A 147 17.39 -8.60 -0.34
C GLU A 147 17.07 -7.72 -1.55
N ALA A 148 16.17 -8.18 -2.44
CA ALA A 148 15.75 -7.41 -3.61
C ALA A 148 15.17 -6.05 -3.21
N ARG A 149 14.21 -6.04 -2.27
CA ARG A 149 13.61 -4.80 -1.77
C ARG A 149 14.65 -3.84 -1.17
N GLU A 150 15.54 -4.33 -0.33
CA GLU A 150 16.54 -3.50 0.34
C GLU A 150 17.52 -2.88 -0.67
N ARG A 151 18.06 -3.70 -1.59
CA ARG A 151 19.03 -3.24 -2.60
C ARG A 151 18.39 -2.30 -3.62
N LEU A 152 17.18 -2.59 -4.09
CA LEU A 152 16.47 -1.71 -5.03
C LEU A 152 16.04 -0.40 -4.37
N HIS A 153 15.58 -0.44 -3.10
CA HIS A 153 15.34 0.77 -2.33
C HIS A 153 16.61 1.62 -2.21
N GLN A 154 17.74 0.99 -1.84
CA GLN A 154 19.03 1.68 -1.72
C GLN A 154 19.46 2.32 -3.05
N ARG A 155 19.30 1.63 -4.18
CA ARG A 155 19.61 2.17 -5.52
C ARG A 155 18.82 3.44 -5.82
N ALA A 156 17.50 3.40 -5.65
CA ALA A 156 16.64 4.57 -5.87
C ALA A 156 16.91 5.70 -4.86
N ALA A 157 17.11 5.38 -3.58
CA ALA A 157 17.45 6.37 -2.56
C ALA A 157 18.79 7.07 -2.84
N LEU A 158 19.80 6.33 -3.31
CA LEU A 158 21.09 6.91 -3.71
C LEU A 158 20.95 7.83 -4.93
N LEU A 159 20.19 7.44 -5.95
CA LEU A 159 19.93 8.32 -7.10
C LEU A 159 19.26 9.65 -6.68
N TYR A 160 18.37 9.60 -5.70
CA TYR A 160 17.79 10.81 -5.10
C TYR A 160 18.83 11.62 -4.31
N GLN A 161 19.59 10.99 -3.42
CA GLN A 161 20.60 11.65 -2.56
C GLN A 161 21.70 12.34 -3.37
N PHE A 162 22.13 11.74 -4.48
CA PHE A 162 23.11 12.30 -5.41
C PHE A 162 22.48 13.26 -6.43
N GLN A 163 21.22 13.66 -6.24
CA GLN A 163 20.53 14.65 -7.09
C GLN A 163 20.56 14.29 -8.58
N SER A 164 20.45 13.00 -8.89
CA SER A 164 20.57 12.50 -10.27
C SER A 164 19.32 12.76 -11.13
N GLU A 165 18.26 13.28 -10.52
CA GLU A 165 17.04 13.77 -11.17
C GLU A 165 16.81 15.25 -10.82
N SER A 166 16.29 16.02 -11.77
CA SER A 166 15.96 17.45 -11.63
C SER A 166 14.47 17.75 -11.79
N ASN A 167 13.71 16.86 -12.44
CA ASN A 167 12.27 16.99 -12.57
C ASN A 167 11.59 16.72 -11.22
N LEU A 168 10.98 17.76 -10.64
CA LEU A 168 10.33 17.72 -9.33
C LEU A 168 9.16 16.73 -9.28
N ALA A 169 8.38 16.60 -10.37
CA ALA A 169 7.32 15.60 -10.44
C ALA A 169 7.92 14.18 -10.36
N SER A 170 8.96 13.89 -11.14
CA SER A 170 9.65 12.59 -11.09
C SER A 170 10.25 12.28 -9.71
N ILE A 171 10.86 13.28 -9.05
CA ILE A 171 11.35 13.12 -7.68
C ILE A 171 10.20 12.83 -6.71
N ALA A 172 9.07 13.54 -6.84
CA ALA A 172 7.89 13.30 -6.01
C ALA A 172 7.31 11.90 -6.21
N GLN A 173 7.18 11.46 -7.47
CA GLN A 173 6.71 10.13 -7.84
C GLN A 173 7.61 9.03 -7.24
N ALA A 174 8.92 9.15 -7.41
CA ALA A 174 9.89 8.20 -6.86
C ALA A 174 9.88 8.20 -5.32
N SER A 175 9.77 9.38 -4.70
CA SER A 175 9.72 9.51 -3.23
C SER A 175 8.44 8.90 -2.64
N LEU A 176 7.30 9.03 -3.34
CA LEU A 176 6.07 8.32 -2.94
C LEU A 176 6.26 6.81 -2.96
N LEU A 177 6.93 6.27 -4.00
CA LEU A 177 7.24 4.84 -4.07
C LEU A 177 8.24 4.42 -3.00
N LEU A 178 9.30 5.19 -2.75
CA LEU A 178 10.29 4.94 -1.68
C LEU A 178 9.64 4.94 -0.28
N SER A 179 8.55 5.68 -0.08
CA SER A 179 7.78 5.62 1.17
C SER A 179 7.16 4.23 1.47
N PHE A 180 7.19 3.28 0.52
CA PHE A 180 6.77 1.89 0.72
C PHE A 180 7.78 1.05 1.48
N GLN A 181 8.95 1.61 1.80
CA GLN A 181 9.91 0.94 2.66
C GLN A 181 9.48 1.09 4.11
N SER A 182 9.51 0.00 4.85
CA SER A 182 9.23 -0.01 6.29
C SER A 182 10.20 -0.96 6.95
N SER A 183 10.97 -0.44 7.90
CA SER A 183 12.02 -1.17 8.60
C SER A 183 11.93 -0.86 10.09
N ALA A 184 12.16 -1.87 10.92
CA ALA A 184 12.28 -1.67 12.36
C ALA A 184 13.55 -0.86 12.73
N ARG A 185 14.55 -0.84 11.84
CA ARG A 185 15.82 -0.10 12.05
C ARG A 185 15.68 1.39 11.73
N ASP A 186 14.88 1.71 10.72
CA ASP A 186 14.56 3.08 10.34
C ASP A 186 13.05 3.23 10.21
N VAL A 187 12.44 3.51 11.36
CA VAL A 187 11.00 3.69 11.47
C VAL A 187 10.52 4.96 10.77
N GLN A 188 11.39 5.96 10.57
CA GLN A 188 11.02 7.26 10.00
C GLN A 188 11.15 7.31 8.48
N ASN A 189 11.87 6.38 7.86
CA ASN A 189 12.12 6.33 6.41
C ASN A 189 10.85 6.59 5.56
N ASN A 190 9.72 5.94 5.86
CA ASN A 190 8.48 6.14 5.12
C ASN A 190 7.93 7.57 5.23
N THR A 191 7.98 8.16 6.41
CA THR A 191 7.54 9.54 6.69
C THR A 191 8.48 10.55 6.05
N SER A 192 9.80 10.32 6.11
CA SER A 192 10.79 11.21 5.49
C SER A 192 10.65 11.25 3.98
N PHE A 193 10.53 10.10 3.30
CA PHE A 193 10.29 10.08 1.85
C PHE A 193 8.92 10.65 1.47
N LEU A 194 7.89 10.46 2.30
CA LEU A 194 6.62 11.14 2.12
C LEU A 194 6.78 12.68 2.23
N SER A 195 7.57 13.18 3.19
CA SER A 195 7.88 14.62 3.30
C SER A 195 8.55 15.15 2.04
N THR A 196 9.56 14.44 1.54
CA THR A 196 10.21 14.77 0.27
C THR A 196 9.20 14.80 -0.88
N ALA A 197 8.34 13.78 -0.98
CA ALA A 197 7.33 13.72 -2.03
C ALA A 197 6.39 14.94 -2.01
N ILE A 198 5.90 15.30 -0.83
CA ILE A 198 5.00 16.44 -0.64
C ILE A 198 5.72 17.75 -0.98
N GLN A 199 6.96 17.92 -0.53
CA GLN A 199 7.76 19.11 -0.83
C GLN A 199 8.01 19.26 -2.33
N CYS A 200 8.43 18.19 -3.01
CA CYS A 200 8.66 18.21 -4.46
C CYS A 200 7.35 18.41 -5.24
N ALA A 201 6.25 17.79 -4.84
CA ALA A 201 4.93 18.03 -5.46
C ALA A 201 4.44 19.48 -5.26
N ARG A 202 4.75 20.10 -4.11
CA ARG A 202 4.47 21.53 -3.87
C ARG A 202 5.34 22.44 -4.72
N ALA A 203 6.62 22.14 -4.84
CA ALA A 203 7.54 22.86 -5.70
C ALA A 203 7.15 22.74 -7.18
N ASP A 204 6.63 21.57 -7.60
CA ASP A 204 6.01 21.37 -8.91
C ASP A 204 4.61 22.03 -9.04
N ARG A 205 4.10 22.64 -7.97
CA ARG A 205 2.77 23.29 -7.90
C ARG A 205 1.61 22.33 -8.16
N ALA A 206 1.80 21.03 -7.90
CA ALA A 206 0.78 20.01 -8.11
C ALA A 206 -0.49 20.27 -7.28
N HIS A 207 -0.34 20.73 -6.04
CA HIS A 207 -1.45 21.14 -5.15
C HIS A 207 -2.35 22.26 -5.70
N LEU A 208 -1.90 22.98 -6.73
CA LEU A 208 -2.62 24.09 -7.36
C LEU A 208 -3.27 23.69 -8.70
N TYR A 209 -3.42 22.37 -8.96
CA TYR A 209 -3.94 21.85 -10.23
C TYR A 209 -5.26 22.49 -10.70
N SER A 210 -6.14 22.86 -9.76
CA SER A 210 -7.47 23.43 -10.05
C SER A 210 -7.48 24.94 -10.31
N VAL A 211 -6.45 25.66 -9.85
CA VAL A 211 -6.42 27.14 -9.88
C VAL A 211 -5.42 27.71 -10.88
N LEU A 212 -4.49 26.90 -11.40
CA LEU A 212 -3.50 27.37 -12.37
C LEU A 212 -4.14 27.60 -13.76
N PRO A 213 -4.19 28.85 -14.26
CA PRO A 213 -5.00 29.22 -15.43
C PRO A 213 -4.42 28.78 -16.80
N GLN A 214 -3.27 28.10 -16.83
CA GLN A 214 -2.53 27.78 -18.07
C GLN A 214 -2.08 26.32 -18.18
N LEU A 215 -2.61 25.42 -17.37
CA LEU A 215 -2.31 23.99 -17.51
C LEU A 215 -3.10 23.40 -18.66
N SER A 216 -2.44 22.66 -19.55
CA SER A 216 -3.13 21.76 -20.47
C SER A 216 -3.96 20.74 -19.68
N ALA A 217 -4.99 20.15 -20.31
CA ALA A 217 -5.81 19.13 -19.68
C ALA A 217 -4.97 17.96 -19.13
N ARG A 218 -3.92 17.59 -19.89
CA ARG A 218 -2.97 16.55 -19.53
C ARG A 218 -2.16 16.89 -18.30
N GLU A 219 -1.54 18.08 -18.25
CA GLU A 219 -0.74 18.52 -17.11
C GLU A 219 -1.58 18.67 -15.85
N ARG A 220 -2.82 19.18 -15.99
CA ARG A 220 -3.78 19.26 -14.89
C ARG A 220 -4.07 17.87 -14.32
N GLN A 221 -4.34 16.89 -15.18
CA GLN A 221 -4.61 15.52 -14.79
C GLN A 221 -3.41 14.89 -14.07
N ASP A 222 -2.21 15.03 -14.61
CA ASP A 222 -0.99 14.47 -14.01
C ASP A 222 -0.66 15.13 -12.66
N LYS A 223 -0.85 16.45 -12.52
CA LYS A 223 -0.69 17.18 -11.24
C LYS A 223 -1.74 16.79 -10.21
N LYS A 224 -3.01 16.68 -10.63
CA LYS A 224 -4.11 16.22 -9.77
C LYS A 224 -3.83 14.81 -9.25
N ARG A 225 -3.46 13.88 -10.14
CA ARG A 225 -3.06 12.51 -9.80
C ARG A 225 -1.93 12.48 -8.77
N LEU A 226 -0.84 13.21 -9.03
CA LEU A 226 0.32 13.27 -8.13
C LEU A 226 -0.08 13.78 -6.73
N TRP A 227 -0.85 14.87 -6.67
CA TRP A 227 -1.27 15.45 -5.40
C TRP A 227 -2.21 14.55 -4.60
N TRP A 228 -3.18 13.91 -5.24
CA TRP A 228 -4.08 12.97 -4.59
C TRP A 228 -3.35 11.70 -4.12
N CYS A 229 -2.33 11.24 -4.85
CA CYS A 229 -1.45 10.18 -4.35
C CYS A 229 -0.69 10.60 -3.09
N CYS A 230 -0.19 11.85 -3.01
CA CYS A 230 0.39 12.39 -1.78
C CYS A 230 -0.61 12.39 -0.62
N LEU A 231 -1.84 12.87 -0.85
CA LEU A 231 -2.89 12.93 0.17
C LEU A 231 -3.25 11.54 0.70
N VAL A 232 -3.55 10.59 -0.19
CA VAL A 232 -3.88 9.21 0.18
C VAL A 232 -2.72 8.59 0.97
N ARG A 233 -1.49 8.75 0.49
CA ARG A 233 -0.32 8.18 1.17
C ARG A 233 -0.10 8.79 2.57
N ASP A 234 -0.30 10.10 2.73
CA ASP A 234 -0.21 10.80 4.02
C ASP A 234 -1.19 10.25 5.05
N ARG A 235 -2.47 10.06 4.66
CA ARG A 235 -3.49 9.54 5.57
C ARG A 235 -3.25 8.08 5.96
N ILE A 236 -2.86 7.23 5.00
CA ILE A 236 -2.60 5.81 5.25
C ILE A 236 -1.36 5.62 6.14
N ILE A 237 -0.27 6.35 5.90
CA ILE A 237 0.90 6.29 6.79
C ILE A 237 0.52 6.82 8.17
N ALA A 238 -0.07 8.01 8.27
CA ALA A 238 -0.40 8.63 9.54
C ALA A 238 -1.30 7.76 10.42
N LEU A 239 -2.34 7.14 9.83
CA LEU A 239 -3.22 6.23 10.56
C LEU A 239 -2.49 4.93 10.97
N GLY A 240 -1.75 4.31 10.05
CA GLY A 240 -1.11 3.01 10.26
C GLY A 240 0.05 3.05 11.25
N VAL A 241 0.91 4.07 11.18
CA VAL A 241 2.08 4.22 12.05
C VAL A 241 1.90 5.28 13.15
N ARG A 242 0.67 5.79 13.32
CA ARG A 242 0.25 6.70 14.41
C ARG A 242 1.05 7.99 14.48
N ARG A 243 1.09 8.72 13.37
CA ARG A 243 1.83 9.98 13.21
C ARG A 243 0.90 11.13 12.83
N PRO A 244 1.30 12.39 13.10
CA PRO A 244 0.58 13.56 12.59
C PRO A 244 0.58 13.61 11.06
N LEU A 245 -0.41 14.31 10.50
CA LEU A 245 -0.51 14.58 9.07
C LEU A 245 0.54 15.58 8.61
N GLN A 246 1.02 15.44 7.38
CA GLN A 246 1.91 16.41 6.75
C GLN A 246 1.17 17.41 5.84
N ILE A 247 -0.03 17.05 5.37
CA ILE A 247 -0.92 17.91 4.60
C ILE A 247 -2.13 18.26 5.47
N THR A 248 -2.20 19.51 5.96
CA THR A 248 -3.33 20.00 6.76
C THR A 248 -4.46 20.56 5.88
N PRO A 249 -5.70 20.66 6.38
CA PRO A 249 -6.82 21.26 5.65
C PRO A 249 -6.56 22.68 5.17
N ASP A 250 -5.82 23.48 5.95
CA ASP A 250 -5.46 24.86 5.57
C ASP A 250 -4.62 24.93 4.29
N GLN A 251 -3.97 23.82 3.94
CA GLN A 251 -3.10 23.70 2.78
C GLN A 251 -3.82 23.05 1.59
N PHE A 252 -5.02 22.49 1.78
CA PHE A 252 -5.79 21.83 0.72
C PHE A 252 -7.27 21.65 1.08
N ASP A 253 -8.14 22.30 0.30
CA ASP A 253 -9.58 22.02 0.31
C ASP A 253 -9.89 20.87 -0.67
N HIS A 254 -10.12 19.69 -0.09
CA HIS A 254 -10.43 18.47 -0.82
C HIS A 254 -11.85 18.45 -1.41
N HIS A 255 -12.73 19.39 -1.02
CA HIS A 255 -14.10 19.47 -1.53
C HIS A 255 -14.20 20.25 -2.86
N ARG A 256 -13.23 21.11 -3.16
CA ARG A 256 -13.33 22.04 -4.28
C ARG A 256 -13.31 21.35 -5.66
N GLU A 257 -12.44 20.36 -5.84
CA GLU A 257 -12.39 19.56 -7.07
C GLU A 257 -11.91 18.13 -6.73
N PRO A 258 -12.82 17.23 -6.31
CA PRO A 258 -12.47 15.90 -5.86
C PRO A 258 -11.88 15.03 -6.98
N PHE A 259 -11.15 13.98 -6.60
CA PHE A 259 -10.68 12.97 -7.53
C PHE A 259 -11.86 12.13 -8.04
N ALA A 260 -11.91 11.86 -9.34
CA ALA A 260 -13.03 11.18 -9.99
C ALA A 260 -12.53 10.14 -11.02
N GLU A 261 -13.44 9.28 -11.49
CA GLU A 261 -13.11 8.22 -12.46
C GLU A 261 -12.49 8.79 -13.75
N GLN A 262 -12.96 9.97 -14.17
CA GLN A 262 -12.47 10.66 -15.37
C GLN A 262 -10.98 10.99 -15.29
N ASP A 263 -10.43 11.18 -14.09
CA ASP A 263 -9.01 11.48 -13.88
C ASP A 263 -8.09 10.29 -14.22
N LEU A 264 -8.63 9.08 -14.38
CA LEU A 264 -7.89 7.87 -14.79
C LEU A 264 -8.52 7.16 -16.00
N ALA A 265 -9.58 7.72 -16.60
CA ALA A 265 -10.36 7.04 -17.64
C ALA A 265 -9.55 6.67 -18.90
N CYS A 266 -8.49 7.43 -19.21
CA CYS A 266 -7.60 7.14 -20.34
C CYS A 266 -6.79 5.85 -20.19
N GLU A 267 -6.76 5.23 -19.00
CA GLU A 267 -6.08 3.96 -18.74
C GLU A 267 -6.98 2.74 -18.97
N ILE A 268 -8.31 2.89 -18.95
CA ILE A 268 -9.26 1.77 -18.90
C ILE A 268 -9.06 0.78 -20.06
N GLY A 269 -8.92 1.31 -21.29
CA GLY A 269 -8.70 0.50 -22.50
C GLY A 269 -7.23 0.25 -22.84
N ARG A 270 -6.29 0.67 -21.97
CA ARG A 270 -4.84 0.62 -22.25
C ARG A 270 -4.05 -0.17 -21.20
N SER A 271 -4.73 -0.80 -20.24
CA SER A 271 -4.08 -1.69 -19.29
C SER A 271 -3.61 -2.97 -20.00
N ARG A 272 -2.46 -3.48 -19.58
CA ARG A 272 -1.94 -4.78 -20.05
C ARG A 272 -2.10 -5.90 -19.02
N VAL A 273 -2.51 -5.56 -17.80
CA VAL A 273 -2.63 -6.49 -16.67
C VAL A 273 -4.08 -6.71 -16.23
N TYR A 274 -5.00 -5.82 -16.62
CA TYR A 274 -6.43 -5.91 -16.33
C TYR A 274 -7.26 -5.75 -17.59
N ASP A 275 -8.41 -6.43 -17.65
CA ASP A 275 -9.45 -6.09 -18.60
C ASP A 275 -10.11 -4.73 -18.24
N SER A 276 -10.88 -4.18 -19.17
CA SER A 276 -11.48 -2.84 -19.00
C SER A 276 -12.51 -2.76 -17.86
N GLU A 277 -13.23 -3.84 -17.56
CA GLU A 277 -14.21 -3.85 -16.47
C GLU A 277 -13.50 -3.87 -15.12
N THR A 278 -12.52 -4.76 -14.95
CA THR A 278 -11.69 -4.85 -13.75
C THR A 278 -10.93 -3.54 -13.52
N LYS A 279 -10.28 -2.99 -14.55
CA LYS A 279 -9.55 -1.72 -14.47
C LYS A 279 -10.46 -0.57 -14.04
N ARG A 280 -11.68 -0.49 -14.59
CA ARG A 280 -12.67 0.52 -14.17
C ARG A 280 -13.08 0.34 -12.70
N SER A 281 -13.32 -0.89 -12.26
CA SER A 281 -13.66 -1.19 -10.86
C SER A 281 -12.53 -0.80 -9.90
N LEU A 282 -11.26 -1.05 -10.28
CA LEU A 282 -10.10 -0.61 -9.51
C LEU A 282 -9.95 0.90 -9.44
N ILE A 283 -10.24 1.63 -10.54
CA ILE A 283 -10.29 3.10 -10.52
C ILE A 283 -11.37 3.60 -9.56
N LYS A 284 -12.57 3.02 -9.57
CA LYS A 284 -13.64 3.36 -8.61
C LYS A 284 -13.23 3.09 -7.16
N ILE A 285 -12.49 2.01 -6.91
CA ILE A 285 -11.93 1.71 -5.59
C ILE A 285 -10.94 2.81 -5.18
N PHE A 286 -10.03 3.23 -6.06
CA PHE A 286 -9.10 4.32 -5.75
C PHE A 286 -9.81 5.67 -5.52
N VAL A 287 -10.85 6.00 -6.28
CA VAL A 287 -11.71 7.17 -6.01
C VAL A 287 -12.32 7.09 -4.61
N THR A 288 -12.85 5.92 -4.25
CA THR A 288 -13.40 5.67 -2.90
C THR A 288 -12.32 5.78 -1.81
N GLN A 289 -11.07 5.43 -2.13
CA GLN A 289 -9.92 5.63 -1.25
C GLN A 289 -9.55 7.11 -1.06
N CYS A 290 -9.66 7.93 -2.11
CA CYS A 290 -9.47 9.38 -2.02
C CYS A 290 -10.51 10.02 -1.09
N GLU A 291 -11.77 9.60 -1.18
CA GLU A 291 -12.82 10.04 -0.27
C GLU A 291 -12.58 9.55 1.17
N LEU A 292 -12.05 8.34 1.35
CA LEU A 292 -11.64 7.87 2.68
C LEU A 292 -10.54 8.76 3.25
N ALA A 293 -9.54 9.11 2.44
CA ALA A 293 -8.46 9.99 2.85
C ALA A 293 -8.98 11.36 3.31
N ALA A 294 -10.00 11.91 2.63
CA ALA A 294 -10.72 13.08 3.08
C ALA A 294 -11.39 12.86 4.46
N ALA A 295 -12.24 11.84 4.61
CA ALA A 295 -12.95 11.53 5.85
C ALA A 295 -12.01 11.23 7.04
N LEU A 296 -10.82 10.68 6.78
CA LEU A 296 -9.80 10.42 7.78
C LEU A 296 -9.11 11.68 8.30
N THR A 297 -9.17 12.80 7.59
CA THR A 297 -8.38 14.00 7.92
C THR A 297 -8.67 14.52 9.32
N SER A 298 -9.94 14.82 9.62
CA SER A 298 -10.36 15.30 10.94
C SER A 298 -10.09 14.27 12.03
N THR A 299 -10.35 12.99 11.74
CA THR A 299 -10.10 11.89 12.68
C THR A 299 -8.62 11.84 13.07
N ILE A 300 -7.70 11.84 12.10
CA ILE A 300 -6.26 11.73 12.34
C ILE A 300 -5.73 12.96 13.10
N MET A 301 -6.16 14.17 12.74
CA MET A 301 -5.72 15.39 13.44
C MET A 301 -6.13 15.42 14.92
N ILE A 302 -7.27 14.81 15.26
CA ILE A 302 -7.74 14.71 16.65
C ILE A 302 -6.93 13.67 17.43
N ILE A 303 -6.70 12.49 16.85
CA ILE A 303 -6.02 11.38 17.54
C ILE A 303 -4.49 11.56 17.60
N TYR A 304 -3.89 12.21 16.59
CA TYR A 304 -2.45 12.42 16.46
C TYR A 304 -2.15 13.91 16.13
N PRO A 305 -2.26 14.82 17.11
CA PRO A 305 -2.01 16.25 16.90
C PRO A 305 -0.52 16.55 16.59
N LEU A 306 -0.28 17.59 15.78
CA LEU A 306 1.04 18.00 15.28
C LEU A 306 2.04 18.35 16.39
N ASP A 307 1.63 19.16 17.36
CA ASP A 307 2.55 19.72 18.35
C ASP A 307 2.86 18.79 19.52
N SER A 308 2.30 17.57 19.53
CA SER A 308 2.56 16.51 20.52
C SER A 308 2.37 16.88 22.00
N VAL A 309 1.98 18.12 22.32
CA VAL A 309 1.48 18.47 23.64
C VAL A 309 0.27 17.57 23.84
N PRO A 310 0.33 16.57 24.76
CA PRO A 310 -0.85 15.83 25.14
C PRO A 310 -1.81 16.92 25.56
N MET A 311 -2.93 17.08 24.84
CA MET A 311 -3.90 18.14 25.11
C MET A 311 -3.99 18.23 26.62
N SER A 312 -3.51 19.33 27.20
CA SER A 312 -3.53 19.47 28.65
C SER A 312 -4.99 19.28 28.99
N LEU A 313 -5.34 18.15 29.61
CA LEU A 313 -6.70 17.90 30.07
C LEU A 313 -6.94 18.79 31.30
N SER A 314 -6.50 20.06 31.24
CA SER A 314 -6.77 21.13 32.17
C SER A 314 -8.26 21.46 32.03
N HIS A 315 -9.07 20.59 32.62
CA HIS A 315 -10.28 20.81 33.43
C HIS A 315 -11.32 21.89 33.06
N THR A 316 -11.27 22.55 31.92
CA THR A 316 -12.33 23.45 31.45
C THR A 316 -13.40 22.67 30.70
N SER A 317 -14.61 22.61 31.29
CA SER A 317 -15.85 22.08 30.67
C SER A 317 -16.04 22.45 29.18
N PRO A 318 -15.80 23.69 28.71
CA PRO A 318 -16.04 24.06 27.31
C PRO A 318 -15.11 23.35 26.29
N ASP A 319 -13.85 23.09 26.61
CA ASP A 319 -12.91 22.46 25.67
C ASP A 319 -13.26 20.99 25.42
N LEU A 320 -13.71 20.29 26.48
CA LEU A 320 -14.21 18.91 26.39
C LEU A 320 -15.51 18.84 25.58
N VAL A 321 -16.39 19.84 25.69
CA VAL A 321 -17.62 19.92 24.89
C VAL A 321 -17.29 20.12 23.40
N GLY A 322 -16.37 21.03 23.08
CA GLY A 322 -15.89 21.24 21.70
C GLY A 322 -15.23 19.99 21.11
N LEU A 323 -14.39 19.31 21.89
CA LEU A 323 -13.74 18.06 21.49
C LEU A 323 -14.76 16.93 21.26
N SER A 324 -15.75 16.80 22.15
CA SER A 324 -16.86 15.85 22.03
C SER A 324 -17.67 16.07 20.75
N GLY A 325 -17.94 17.33 20.39
CA GLY A 325 -18.56 17.68 19.10
C GLY A 325 -17.73 17.24 17.90
N LYS A 326 -16.41 17.49 17.93
CA LYS A 326 -15.48 17.02 16.88
C LYS A 326 -15.42 15.50 16.77
N MET A 327 -15.40 14.78 17.90
CA MET A 327 -15.43 13.31 17.94
C MET A 327 -16.72 12.75 17.31
N LYS A 328 -17.88 13.36 17.62
CA LYS A 328 -19.18 13.02 17.01
C LYS A 328 -19.15 13.23 15.49
N SER A 329 -18.63 14.37 15.03
CA SER A 329 -18.47 14.66 13.59
C SER A 329 -17.60 13.61 12.90
N CYS A 330 -16.42 13.30 13.45
CA CYS A 330 -15.51 12.32 12.86
C CYS A 330 -16.14 10.92 12.75
N ARG A 331 -16.91 10.52 13.76
CA ARG A 331 -17.67 9.26 13.72
C ARG A 331 -18.68 9.26 12.57
N GLN A 332 -19.43 10.36 12.43
CA GLN A 332 -20.42 10.52 11.36
C GLN A 332 -19.78 10.51 9.98
N ASP A 333 -18.67 11.23 9.79
CA ASP A 333 -17.95 11.29 8.51
C ASP A 333 -17.48 9.90 8.07
N LEU A 334 -16.88 9.13 8.99
CA LEU A 334 -16.45 7.76 8.73
C LEU A 334 -17.61 6.84 8.39
N SER A 335 -18.72 6.90 9.15
CA SER A 335 -19.90 6.06 8.88
C SER A 335 -20.54 6.39 7.54
N THR A 336 -20.71 7.68 7.26
CA THR A 336 -21.31 8.17 6.01
C THR A 336 -20.48 7.71 4.80
N TRP A 337 -19.15 7.81 4.91
CA TRP A 337 -18.25 7.27 3.89
C TRP A 337 -18.41 5.76 3.73
N PHE A 338 -18.48 5.00 4.83
CA PHE A 338 -18.55 3.53 4.78
C PHE A 338 -19.85 3.05 4.12
N ASP A 339 -20.99 3.65 4.47
CA ASP A 339 -22.28 3.30 3.88
C ASP A 339 -22.30 3.60 2.38
N ALA A 340 -21.74 4.75 1.97
CA ALA A 340 -21.60 5.11 0.56
C ALA A 340 -20.64 4.19 -0.19
N ALA A 341 -19.51 3.83 0.41
CA ALA A 341 -18.53 2.92 -0.16
C ALA A 341 -19.13 1.52 -0.36
N GLU A 342 -19.81 0.97 0.64
CA GLU A 342 -20.47 -0.34 0.55
C GLU A 342 -21.53 -0.38 -0.54
N ALA A 343 -22.35 0.67 -0.68
CA ALA A 343 -23.33 0.76 -1.76
C ALA A 343 -22.66 0.70 -3.14
N ARG A 344 -21.58 1.46 -3.35
CA ARG A 344 -20.84 1.49 -4.63
C ARG A 344 -20.14 0.17 -4.94
N LEU A 345 -19.54 -0.47 -3.94
CA LEU A 345 -18.76 -1.70 -4.12
C LEU A 345 -19.65 -2.92 -4.37
N LYS A 346 -20.87 -2.97 -3.80
CA LYS A 346 -21.84 -4.05 -4.07
C LYS A 346 -22.28 -4.13 -5.54
N HIS A 347 -22.35 -2.99 -6.23
CA HIS A 347 -22.76 -2.93 -7.63
C HIS A 347 -21.67 -3.35 -8.63
N ASN A 348 -20.42 -3.54 -8.20
CA ASN A 348 -19.28 -3.85 -9.08
C ASN A 348 -18.78 -5.31 -8.97
N SER A 349 -19.57 -6.21 -8.37
CA SER A 349 -19.22 -7.64 -8.28
C SER A 349 -19.44 -8.37 -9.62
N GLY A 350 -18.62 -8.07 -10.62
CA GLY A 350 -18.48 -8.89 -11.83
C GLY A 350 -17.71 -10.18 -11.53
N LYS A 351 -18.08 -11.30 -12.16
CA LYS A 351 -17.32 -12.56 -12.06
C LYS A 351 -16.05 -12.42 -12.90
N ASP A 352 -14.90 -12.37 -12.25
CA ASP A 352 -13.62 -12.19 -12.92
C ASP A 352 -13.17 -13.45 -13.69
N VAL A 353 -12.55 -13.22 -14.85
CA VAL A 353 -11.95 -14.21 -15.75
C VAL A 353 -10.51 -14.54 -15.32
N LEU A 354 -9.91 -13.70 -14.46
CA LEU A 354 -8.63 -13.94 -13.80
C LEU A 354 -8.82 -14.79 -12.54
N ARG A 355 -7.91 -15.75 -12.31
CA ARG A 355 -7.97 -16.69 -11.16
C ARG A 355 -7.91 -16.02 -9.77
N VAL A 356 -7.66 -14.71 -9.71
CA VAL A 356 -7.50 -13.91 -8.48
C VAL A 356 -8.37 -12.65 -8.59
N ASP A 357 -9.29 -12.47 -7.65
CA ASP A 357 -10.22 -11.33 -7.61
C ASP A 357 -9.56 -10.10 -6.94
N PHE A 358 -8.87 -9.30 -7.75
CA PHE A 358 -8.20 -8.08 -7.32
C PHE A 358 -9.18 -6.99 -6.87
N VAL A 359 -10.40 -6.97 -7.42
CA VAL A 359 -11.45 -6.03 -7.00
C VAL A 359 -11.81 -6.30 -5.53
N THR A 360 -12.05 -7.57 -5.18
CA THR A 360 -12.30 -7.97 -3.79
C THR A 360 -11.11 -7.68 -2.88
N LEU A 361 -9.87 -7.94 -3.33
CA LEU A 361 -8.65 -7.65 -2.55
C LEU A 361 -8.60 -6.18 -2.11
N TYR A 362 -8.74 -5.24 -3.06
CA TYR A 362 -8.60 -3.82 -2.74
C TYR A 362 -9.86 -3.24 -2.06
N ALA A 363 -11.04 -3.79 -2.33
CA ALA A 363 -12.24 -3.47 -1.56
C ALA A 363 -12.09 -3.86 -0.08
N ASP A 364 -11.57 -5.06 0.20
CA ASP A 364 -11.30 -5.50 1.57
C ASP A 364 -10.15 -4.74 2.23
N LEU A 365 -9.17 -4.26 1.46
CA LEU A 365 -8.15 -3.34 1.95
C LEU A 365 -8.74 -2.00 2.42
N LEU A 366 -9.73 -1.43 1.71
CA LEU A 366 -10.42 -0.21 2.17
C LEU A 366 -11.19 -0.45 3.47
N ARG A 367 -11.87 -1.60 3.58
CA ARG A 367 -12.55 -1.99 4.83
C ARG A 367 -11.57 -2.14 5.98
N LEU A 368 -10.38 -2.68 5.73
CA LEU A 368 -9.32 -2.78 6.73
C LEU A 368 -8.90 -1.40 7.24
N TYR A 369 -8.71 -0.42 6.35
CA TYR A 369 -8.39 0.96 6.74
C TYR A 369 -9.51 1.60 7.56
N TYR A 370 -10.76 1.45 7.12
CA TYR A 370 -11.94 1.96 7.82
C TYR A 370 -12.08 1.40 9.24
N TYR A 371 -12.09 0.08 9.40
CA TYR A 371 -12.24 -0.52 10.72
C TYR A 371 -11.07 -0.15 11.64
N SER A 372 -9.86 -0.03 11.10
CA SER A 372 -8.71 0.46 11.86
C SER A 372 -8.88 1.90 12.33
N ALA A 373 -9.44 2.78 11.49
CA ALA A 373 -9.76 4.16 11.86
C ALA A 373 -10.85 4.24 12.93
N GLN A 374 -11.91 3.45 12.78
CA GLN A 374 -13.00 3.37 13.76
C GLN A 374 -12.49 2.87 15.12
N MET A 375 -11.59 1.89 15.13
CA MET A 375 -10.93 1.41 16.35
C MET A 375 -10.03 2.48 16.98
N ALA A 376 -9.24 3.20 16.18
CA ALA A 376 -8.37 4.27 16.67
C ALA A 376 -9.18 5.41 17.31
N LEU A 377 -10.24 5.87 16.64
CA LEU A 377 -11.17 6.86 17.17
C LEU A 377 -11.89 6.36 18.43
N GLY A 378 -12.34 5.10 18.42
CA GLY A 378 -13.02 4.48 19.54
C GLY A 378 -12.14 4.41 20.80
N HIS A 379 -10.88 3.99 20.64
CA HIS A 379 -9.89 4.00 21.71
C HIS A 379 -9.63 5.42 22.25
N PHE A 380 -9.48 6.40 21.35
CA PHE A 380 -9.26 7.78 21.76
C PHE A 380 -10.42 8.34 22.59
N ILE A 381 -11.67 8.10 22.15
CA ILE A 381 -12.87 8.52 22.88
C ILE A 381 -12.93 7.88 24.27
N ILE A 382 -12.67 6.57 24.37
CA ILE A 382 -12.66 5.87 25.67
C ILE A 382 -11.57 6.44 26.57
N TYR A 383 -10.36 6.66 26.04
CA TYR A 383 -9.24 7.22 26.79
C TYR A 383 -9.56 8.62 27.33
N THR A 384 -10.09 9.52 26.49
CA THR A 384 -10.39 10.90 26.89
C THR A 384 -11.47 10.95 27.97
N PHE A 385 -12.59 10.24 27.79
CA PHE A 385 -13.68 10.26 28.79
C PHE A 385 -13.36 9.46 30.06
N SER A 386 -12.50 8.44 29.99
CA SER A 386 -12.07 7.72 31.21
C SER A 386 -11.18 8.58 32.12
N ARG A 387 -10.56 9.64 31.58
CA ARG A 387 -9.76 10.60 32.36
C ARG A 387 -10.53 11.81 32.86
N SER A 388 -11.77 12.01 32.42
CA SER A 388 -12.59 13.13 32.90
C SER A 388 -13.27 12.78 34.23
N HIS A 389 -13.06 13.60 35.27
CA HIS A 389 -13.64 13.39 36.60
C HIS A 389 -15.10 13.87 36.74
N THR A 390 -15.64 14.55 35.72
CA THR A 390 -17.00 15.07 35.73
C THR A 390 -17.98 14.05 35.13
N VAL A 391 -18.96 13.63 35.91
CA VAL A 391 -20.01 12.69 35.47
C VAL A 391 -21.05 13.45 34.64
N ASN A 392 -21.03 13.29 33.32
CA ASN A 392 -22.05 13.81 32.41
C ASN A 392 -22.78 12.63 31.73
N PRO A 393 -24.12 12.56 31.77
CA PRO A 393 -24.89 11.47 31.16
C PRO A 393 -24.71 11.35 29.65
N ASP A 394 -24.52 12.44 28.90
CA ASP A 394 -24.20 12.38 27.45
C ASP A 394 -22.86 11.66 27.21
N TRP A 395 -21.88 11.85 28.09
CA TRP A 395 -20.56 11.22 27.95
C TRP A 395 -20.61 9.73 28.26
N MET A 396 -21.41 9.31 29.25
CA MET A 396 -21.65 7.90 29.51
C MET A 396 -22.30 7.20 28.31
N MET A 397 -23.29 7.85 27.68
CA MET A 397 -23.89 7.37 26.45
C MET A 397 -22.85 7.25 25.33
N GLN A 398 -22.03 8.28 25.10
CA GLN A 398 -20.97 8.24 24.09
C GLN A 398 -19.93 7.15 24.34
N LEU A 399 -19.57 6.91 25.59
CA LEU A 399 -18.64 5.86 25.98
C LEU A 399 -19.21 4.47 25.69
N ASN A 400 -20.50 4.25 25.96
CA ASN A 400 -21.18 3.01 25.62
C ASN A 400 -21.29 2.80 24.10
N THR A 401 -21.65 3.84 23.35
CA THR A 401 -21.63 3.80 21.87
C THR A 401 -20.24 3.48 21.36
N SER A 402 -19.19 4.14 21.88
CA SER A 402 -17.81 3.90 21.46
C SER A 402 -17.34 2.48 21.74
N LYS A 403 -17.74 1.89 22.88
CA LYS A 403 -17.48 0.47 23.18
C LYS A 403 -18.18 -0.46 22.20
N SER A 404 -19.42 -0.17 21.83
CA SER A 404 -20.16 -0.94 20.82
C SER A 404 -19.47 -0.87 19.46
N ASP A 405 -19.12 0.34 19.02
CA ASP A 405 -18.46 0.59 17.73
C ASP A 405 -17.10 -0.09 17.66
N LEU A 406 -16.32 -0.08 18.74
CA LEU A 406 -15.04 -0.79 18.81
C LEU A 406 -15.21 -2.30 18.65
N LYS A 407 -16.22 -2.90 19.31
CA LYS A 407 -16.54 -4.33 19.15
C LYS A 407 -16.98 -4.66 17.74
N ALA A 408 -17.83 -3.81 17.14
CA ALA A 408 -18.29 -3.96 15.76
C ALA A 408 -17.12 -3.86 14.77
N ALA A 409 -16.26 -2.86 14.93
CA ALA A 409 -15.07 -2.66 14.09
C ALA A 409 -14.10 -3.83 14.18
N PHE A 410 -13.82 -4.31 15.40
CA PHE A 410 -12.97 -5.49 15.59
C PHE A 410 -13.58 -6.74 14.95
N THR A 411 -14.89 -6.93 15.05
CA THR A 411 -15.59 -8.06 14.39
C THR A 411 -15.55 -7.94 12.87
N GLY A 412 -15.79 -6.75 12.32
CA GLY A 412 -15.71 -6.47 10.89
C GLY A 412 -14.31 -6.74 10.34
N LEU A 413 -13.28 -6.29 11.06
CA LEU A 413 -11.89 -6.51 10.73
C LEU A 413 -11.52 -8.01 10.75
N LYS A 414 -11.97 -8.79 11.74
CA LYS A 414 -11.81 -10.25 11.73
C LYS A 414 -12.47 -10.87 10.49
N GLY A 415 -13.65 -10.37 10.11
CA GLY A 415 -14.35 -10.76 8.89
C GLY A 415 -13.54 -10.51 7.62
N VAL A 416 -12.87 -9.35 7.53
CA VAL A 416 -11.96 -9.00 6.42
C VAL A 416 -10.80 -10.01 6.33
N PHE A 417 -10.08 -10.25 7.43
CA PHE A 417 -8.97 -11.22 7.42
C PHE A 417 -9.43 -12.64 7.08
N LYS A 418 -10.59 -13.05 7.58
CA LYS A 418 -11.18 -14.34 7.23
C LYS A 418 -11.39 -14.44 5.71
N ARG A 419 -12.07 -13.48 5.09
CA ARG A 419 -12.31 -13.46 3.63
C ARG A 419 -11.02 -13.49 2.84
N LEU A 420 -10.06 -12.62 3.18
CA LEU A 420 -8.78 -12.52 2.48
C LEU A 420 -7.99 -13.84 2.53
N VAL A 421 -8.01 -14.55 3.65
CA VAL A 421 -7.34 -15.85 3.77
C VAL A 421 -8.10 -16.95 3.05
N THR A 422 -9.43 -17.03 3.21
CA THR A 422 -10.25 -18.08 2.58
C THR A 422 -10.27 -17.96 1.06
N SER A 423 -10.16 -16.74 0.53
CA SER A 423 -10.09 -16.47 -0.91
C SER A 423 -8.66 -16.48 -1.46
N ASN A 424 -7.65 -16.85 -0.66
CA ASN A 424 -6.23 -16.83 -1.04
C ASN A 424 -5.72 -15.47 -1.55
N LEU A 425 -6.27 -14.37 -1.03
CA LEU A 425 -5.94 -13.00 -1.43
C LEU A 425 -4.90 -12.34 -0.49
N ALA A 426 -4.75 -12.84 0.74
CA ALA A 426 -3.87 -12.20 1.73
C ALA A 426 -2.40 -12.08 1.28
N GLY A 427 -1.91 -13.01 0.45
CA GLY A 427 -0.58 -13.00 -0.16
C GLY A 427 -0.37 -11.90 -1.20
N HIS A 428 -1.43 -11.20 -1.62
CA HIS A 428 -1.36 -10.08 -2.56
C HIS A 428 -1.52 -8.72 -1.87
N LEU A 429 -1.69 -8.68 -0.54
CA LEU A 429 -1.80 -7.42 0.19
C LEU A 429 -0.52 -6.58 0.09
N PRO A 430 -0.64 -5.24 -0.02
CA PRO A 430 0.49 -4.33 -0.03
C PRO A 430 1.08 -4.13 1.38
N ILE A 431 2.27 -3.49 1.43
CA ILE A 431 2.98 -3.21 2.69
C ILE A 431 2.12 -2.48 3.72
N SER A 432 1.20 -1.60 3.30
CA SER A 432 0.33 -0.84 4.22
C SER A 432 -0.49 -1.77 5.10
N ALA A 433 -0.96 -2.92 4.59
CA ALA A 433 -1.76 -3.88 5.35
C ALA A 433 -1.03 -4.42 6.60
N SER A 434 0.31 -4.47 6.58
CA SER A 434 1.11 -4.93 7.73
C SER A 434 0.91 -4.05 8.96
N ALA A 435 0.88 -2.72 8.80
CA ALA A 435 0.65 -1.77 9.88
C ALA A 435 -0.75 -1.95 10.52
N TYR A 436 -1.74 -2.28 9.71
CA TYR A 436 -3.12 -2.46 10.14
C TYR A 436 -3.44 -3.85 10.70
N THR A 437 -2.53 -4.83 10.56
CA THR A 437 -2.74 -6.17 11.12
C THR A 437 -2.18 -6.33 12.54
N ALA A 438 -1.21 -5.49 12.92
CA ALA A 438 -0.54 -5.55 14.22
C ALA A 438 -1.51 -5.39 15.42
N LEU A 439 -2.33 -4.33 15.41
CA LEU A 439 -3.29 -4.07 16.50
C LEU A 439 -4.36 -5.18 16.62
N PRO A 440 -4.98 -5.64 15.52
CA PRO A 440 -5.88 -6.80 15.56
C PRO A 440 -5.27 -8.06 16.13
N LEU A 441 -4.02 -8.37 15.80
CA LEU A 441 -3.34 -9.54 16.35
C LEU A 441 -3.10 -9.41 17.84
N LEU A 442 -2.69 -8.22 18.31
CA LEU A 442 -2.54 -7.94 19.72
C LEU A 442 -3.88 -8.11 20.47
N LEU A 443 -4.95 -7.50 19.96
CA LEU A 443 -6.27 -7.57 20.57
C LEU A 443 -6.88 -8.97 20.50
N GLY A 444 -6.70 -9.68 19.40
CA GLY A 444 -7.14 -11.07 19.28
C GLY A 444 -6.37 -12.00 20.20
N SER A 445 -5.07 -11.76 20.40
CA SER A 445 -4.26 -12.49 21.37
C SER A 445 -4.76 -12.21 22.80
N LEU A 446 -5.00 -10.94 23.15
CA LEU A 446 -5.60 -10.54 24.43
C LEU A 446 -6.99 -11.16 24.65
N ASP A 447 -7.84 -11.19 23.62
CA ASP A 447 -9.18 -11.77 23.71
C ASP A 447 -9.13 -13.29 23.95
N VAL A 448 -8.16 -13.98 23.33
CA VAL A 448 -7.85 -15.38 23.64
C VAL A 448 -7.32 -15.54 25.07
N TRP A 449 -6.44 -14.64 25.53
CA TRP A 449 -5.87 -14.68 26.89
C TRP A 449 -6.93 -14.45 27.97
N LEU A 450 -7.90 -13.56 27.73
CA LEU A 450 -8.98 -13.21 28.64
C LEU A 450 -10.22 -14.13 28.50
N SER A 451 -10.09 -15.26 27.80
CA SER A 451 -11.21 -16.18 27.57
C SER A 451 -11.63 -16.87 28.88
N PRO A 452 -12.90 -16.75 29.31
CA PRO A 452 -13.37 -17.32 30.59
C PRO A 452 -13.60 -18.83 30.53
N SER A 453 -13.68 -19.44 29.33
CA SER A 453 -13.87 -20.89 29.17
C SER A 453 -13.06 -21.45 28.00
N ASP A 454 -12.72 -22.75 28.08
CA ASP A 454 -11.96 -23.44 27.03
C ASP A 454 -12.70 -23.49 25.69
N HIS A 455 -14.03 -23.56 25.70
CA HIS A 455 -14.82 -23.49 24.48
C HIS A 455 -14.71 -22.11 23.80
N GLN A 456 -14.85 -21.02 24.57
CA GLN A 456 -14.67 -19.66 24.04
C GLN A 456 -13.23 -19.42 23.56
N LYS A 457 -12.25 -19.94 24.30
CA LYS A 457 -10.84 -19.90 23.94
C LYS A 457 -10.60 -20.55 22.58
N LYS A 458 -11.14 -21.76 22.34
CA LYS A 458 -11.05 -22.45 21.04
C LYS A 458 -11.65 -21.65 19.89
N THR A 459 -12.80 -21.03 20.09
CA THR A 459 -13.45 -20.19 19.06
C THR A 459 -12.62 -18.93 18.77
N ARG A 460 -12.17 -18.22 19.80
CA ARG A 460 -11.34 -17.01 19.65
C ARG A 460 -9.96 -17.32 19.03
N MET A 461 -9.38 -18.48 19.34
CA MET A 461 -8.15 -18.95 18.70
C MET A 461 -8.33 -19.21 17.20
N ARG A 462 -9.46 -19.78 16.79
CA ARG A 462 -9.79 -20.00 15.37
C ARG A 462 -9.96 -18.68 14.62
N ASP A 463 -10.55 -17.68 15.27
CA ASP A 463 -10.65 -16.34 14.70
C ASP A 463 -9.26 -15.72 14.52
N LEU A 464 -8.41 -15.79 15.56
CA LEU A 464 -7.04 -15.29 15.54
C LEU A 464 -6.19 -15.99 14.46
N SER A 465 -6.42 -17.27 14.16
CA SER A 465 -5.64 -18.00 13.16
C SER A 465 -5.74 -17.41 11.75
N HIS A 466 -6.84 -16.73 11.40
CA HIS A 466 -6.95 -16.05 10.11
C HIS A 466 -6.02 -14.83 10.04
N CYS A 467 -5.98 -14.00 11.09
CA CYS A 467 -5.06 -12.86 11.16
C CYS A 467 -3.60 -13.32 11.12
N VAL A 468 -3.27 -14.40 11.85
CA VAL A 468 -1.91 -14.99 11.85
C VAL A 468 -1.56 -15.56 10.48
N ALA A 469 -2.49 -16.26 9.83
CA ALA A 469 -2.30 -16.81 8.49
C ALA A 469 -2.07 -15.69 7.46
N ALA A 470 -2.87 -14.62 7.50
CA ALA A 470 -2.67 -13.45 6.65
C ALA A 470 -1.26 -12.88 6.85
N MET A 471 -0.83 -12.73 8.11
CA MET A 471 0.47 -12.17 8.44
C MET A 471 1.65 -13.00 7.95
N ARG A 472 1.58 -14.33 8.08
CA ARG A 472 2.58 -15.24 7.52
C ARG A 472 2.73 -15.10 6.00
N GLN A 473 1.65 -14.79 5.28
CA GLN A 473 1.68 -14.67 3.81
C GLN A 473 2.40 -13.40 3.31
N TYR A 474 2.60 -12.39 4.16
CA TYR A 474 3.33 -11.18 3.77
C TYR A 474 4.62 -10.95 4.57
N GLU A 475 4.89 -11.77 5.59
CA GLU A 475 6.16 -11.82 6.32
C GLU A 475 7.36 -12.12 5.41
N SER A 476 7.21 -13.02 4.43
CA SER A 476 8.27 -13.36 3.47
C SER A 476 8.66 -12.21 2.53
N ARG A 477 7.80 -11.18 2.44
CA ARG A 477 7.95 -10.04 1.51
C ARG A 477 8.34 -8.77 2.23
N PHE A 478 7.92 -8.60 3.49
CA PHE A 478 8.09 -7.36 4.24
C PHE A 478 8.76 -7.61 5.59
N SER A 479 9.95 -7.02 5.77
CA SER A 479 10.74 -7.16 7.00
C SER A 479 10.01 -6.64 8.25
N PHE A 480 9.22 -5.58 8.12
CA PHE A 480 8.40 -5.08 9.23
C PHE A 480 7.34 -6.08 9.69
N ALA A 481 6.74 -6.84 8.77
CA ALA A 481 5.80 -7.88 9.13
C ALA A 481 6.49 -8.99 9.93
N LYS A 482 7.69 -9.41 9.52
CA LYS A 482 8.52 -10.34 10.30
C LYS A 482 8.76 -9.86 11.73
N PHE A 483 9.15 -8.60 11.89
CA PHE A 483 9.38 -8.00 13.20
C PHE A 483 8.11 -8.04 14.09
N VAL A 484 6.95 -7.68 13.54
CA VAL A 484 5.69 -7.73 14.31
C VAL A 484 5.29 -9.18 14.63
N SER A 485 5.53 -10.14 13.72
CA SER A 485 5.32 -11.59 13.98
C SER A 485 6.18 -12.06 15.15
N GLU A 486 7.45 -11.66 15.20
CA GLU A 486 8.38 -11.99 16.28
C GLU A 486 7.94 -11.39 17.63
N ILE A 487 7.49 -10.13 17.66
CA ILE A 487 6.93 -9.52 18.87
C ILE A 487 5.71 -10.29 19.37
N ILE A 488 4.75 -10.60 18.50
CA ILE A 488 3.54 -11.32 18.91
C ILE A 488 3.90 -12.73 19.40
N SER A 489 4.83 -13.39 18.73
CA SER A 489 5.33 -14.71 19.12
C SER A 489 6.01 -14.67 20.48
N SER A 490 6.88 -13.67 20.74
CA SER A 490 7.54 -13.49 22.04
C SER A 490 6.56 -13.15 23.17
N LEU A 491 5.52 -12.34 22.90
CA LEU A 491 4.45 -12.09 23.87
C LEU A 491 3.67 -13.36 24.21
N SER A 492 3.54 -14.27 23.23
CA SER A 492 2.91 -15.57 23.47
C SER A 492 3.81 -16.58 24.21
N THR A 493 5.14 -16.46 24.09
CA THR A 493 6.13 -17.35 24.71
C THR A 493 6.69 -16.85 26.04
N SER A 494 6.56 -15.56 26.38
CA SER A 494 7.04 -14.94 27.64
C SER A 494 6.28 -15.40 28.91
N ARG A 495 5.68 -16.59 28.86
CA ARG A 495 5.17 -17.39 29.98
C ARG A 495 6.31 -18.19 30.64
N GLN A 496 7.37 -17.53 31.08
CA GLN A 496 8.14 -18.08 32.21
C GLN A 496 7.36 -18.01 33.54
N TYR A 497 6.15 -17.43 33.52
CA TYR A 497 5.09 -17.75 34.45
C TYR A 497 3.89 -18.31 33.68
N VAL A 498 3.53 -19.56 33.97
CA VAL A 498 2.35 -20.32 33.49
C VAL A 498 2.54 -21.08 32.17
N ARG A 499 3.11 -22.29 32.30
CA ARG A 499 3.00 -23.49 31.44
C ARG A 499 1.80 -23.49 30.48
N ILE A 500 2.06 -23.50 29.18
CA ILE A 500 1.27 -24.25 28.18
C ILE A 500 2.29 -24.87 27.22
N ASP A 501 2.36 -26.20 27.22
CA ASP A 501 3.12 -26.98 26.24
C ASP A 501 2.52 -26.76 24.84
N LEU A 502 3.29 -26.12 23.97
CA LEU A 502 3.11 -26.18 22.52
C LEU A 502 3.99 -27.32 22.00
N ILE A 503 3.50 -28.56 22.08
CA ILE A 503 4.12 -29.71 21.41
C ILE A 503 3.17 -30.27 20.35
N ASN A 504 3.72 -30.33 19.13
CA ASN A 504 3.33 -31.14 17.97
C ASN A 504 1.96 -30.91 17.33
N ILE A 505 1.96 -30.13 16.24
CA ILE A 505 1.12 -30.42 15.08
C ILE A 505 2.05 -31.02 14.03
N LYS A 506 2.10 -32.36 13.95
CA LYS A 506 2.58 -33.07 12.76
C LYS A 506 1.48 -33.03 11.69
N PRO A 507 1.81 -32.92 10.39
CA PRO A 507 0.82 -33.04 9.33
C PRO A 507 0.24 -34.46 9.30
N PRO A 508 -1.02 -34.64 8.87
CA PRO A 508 -1.63 -35.96 8.77
C PRO A 508 -0.92 -36.74 7.66
N THR A 509 -0.24 -37.82 8.06
CA THR A 509 0.18 -38.89 7.14
C THR A 509 -1.07 -39.60 6.65
N SER A 510 -1.33 -39.50 5.36
CA SER A 510 -2.17 -40.45 4.62
C SER A 510 -1.58 -41.85 4.79
N ASN A 511 -2.38 -42.79 5.28
CA ASN A 511 -2.29 -44.21 4.95
C ASN A 511 -3.53 -44.91 5.49
N LEU A 512 -4.26 -45.54 4.59
CA LEU A 512 -5.06 -46.77 4.73
C LEU A 512 -5.35 -47.15 3.26
N GLU A 513 -4.49 -48.02 2.73
CA GLU A 513 -4.82 -49.41 2.31
C GLU A 513 -5.27 -49.50 0.86
#